data_AF-A0A2D9QB78-F1
#
_entry.id   AF-A0A2D9QB78-F1
#
_cell.length_a   1.000
_cell.length_b   1.000
_cell.length_c   1.000
_cell.angle_alpha   90.00
_cell.angle_beta   90.00
_cell.angle_gamma   90.00
#
_symmetry.space_group_name_H-M   'P 1'
#
loop_
_entity.id
_entity.type
_entity.pdbx_description
1 polymer ?
#
loop_
_entity_poly.entity_id
_entity_poly.type
_entity_poly.pdbx_seq_one_letter_code
_entity_poly.pdbx_strand_id
1 'polypeptide(L)'
;MKKFFGFLIFACSILQSCDDGDIIITTFNFDDATLKACGDAGNHVFYKVNPEAFESLSLKLNVTDSLYNVEGTKIYNLDGTNNFVNYRTYNGAIGNNYFCSSVPPTAPKVTVNYLAASGTAEFTTVFNYDDNDGVPADKEFEGDTDGDGIPDLYDADDDGDNVPTALELDIQNNDGDDNPLTNPLDTDDDGIPDYLDPDDDGDSVITRHEDKNMDLDPRNDVTDPSVGADYLNPAVANAYPVNEYIPHEYTITKSVKIVLKNLVLVSGEEEITIETLTMGTLENVEIILKTITPEF
;
A
#
# COMPACT_ATOMS: atom_id res chain seq x y z
N MET A 1 52.24 -37.83 -75.75
CA MET A 1 52.63 -36.74 -74.83
C MET A 1 51.40 -35.89 -74.53
N LYS A 2 51.12 -35.72 -73.23
CA LYS A 2 50.09 -34.94 -72.50
C LYS A 2 49.43 -33.76 -73.23
N LYS A 3 48.11 -33.51 -73.00
CA LYS A 3 47.43 -32.25 -72.51
C LYS A 3 45.95 -32.60 -72.16
N PHE A 4 45.54 -32.72 -70.89
CA PHE A 4 44.94 -31.71 -69.97
C PHE A 4 43.80 -30.84 -70.54
N PHE A 5 42.57 -31.06 -70.04
CA PHE A 5 41.57 -30.02 -69.80
C PHE A 5 40.52 -30.54 -68.79
N GLY A 6 40.58 -30.05 -67.55
CA GLY A 6 39.58 -30.29 -66.51
C GLY A 6 39.14 -28.94 -65.95
N PHE A 7 37.89 -28.57 -66.22
CA PHE A 7 37.30 -27.29 -65.82
C PHE A 7 36.79 -27.43 -64.38
N LEU A 8 37.42 -26.70 -63.44
CA LEU A 8 37.02 -26.63 -62.04
C LEU A 8 35.98 -25.51 -61.91
N ILE A 9 34.72 -25.87 -61.67
CA ILE A 9 33.63 -24.93 -61.37
C ILE A 9 33.79 -24.50 -59.91
N PHE A 10 34.20 -23.25 -59.71
CA PHE A 10 34.29 -22.61 -58.41
C PHE A 10 32.89 -22.16 -57.98
N ALA A 11 32.22 -22.99 -57.18
CA ALA A 11 30.98 -22.64 -56.51
C ALA A 11 31.29 -21.67 -55.38
N CYS A 12 31.01 -20.39 -55.61
CA CYS A 12 31.09 -19.33 -54.61
C CYS A 12 29.90 -19.50 -53.64
N SER A 13 30.15 -20.20 -52.53
CA SER A 13 29.23 -20.32 -51.40
C SER A 13 29.15 -18.98 -50.69
N ILE A 14 28.04 -18.27 -50.90
CA ILE A 14 27.65 -17.10 -50.14
C ILE A 14 27.19 -17.62 -48.77
N LEU A 15 28.11 -17.65 -47.81
CA LEU A 15 27.76 -17.85 -46.41
C LEU A 15 27.12 -16.54 -45.93
N GLN A 16 25.78 -16.49 -45.96
CA GLN A 16 25.06 -15.57 -45.09
C GLN A 16 25.20 -16.13 -43.68
N SER A 17 26.01 -15.47 -42.86
CA SER A 17 25.97 -15.66 -41.42
C SER A 17 24.60 -15.17 -40.94
N CYS A 18 23.74 -16.09 -40.53
CA CYS A 18 22.76 -15.76 -39.50
C CYS A 18 23.58 -15.45 -38.25
N ASP A 19 23.65 -14.17 -37.90
CA ASP A 19 24.01 -13.72 -36.57
C ASP A 19 22.84 -14.13 -35.67
N ASP A 20 22.92 -15.33 -35.09
CA ASP A 20 21.98 -15.78 -34.05
C ASP A 20 22.27 -14.92 -32.83
N GLY A 21 21.61 -13.75 -32.78
CA GLY A 21 21.83 -12.71 -31.79
C GLY A 21 22.15 -13.29 -30.42
N ASP A 22 23.39 -13.08 -29.99
CA ASP A 22 23.86 -13.51 -28.69
C ASP A 22 22.90 -12.98 -27.63
N ILE A 23 22.18 -13.89 -26.97
CA ILE A 23 21.32 -13.54 -25.84
C ILE A 23 22.25 -13.12 -24.71
N ILE A 24 22.51 -11.82 -24.61
CA ILE A 24 23.17 -11.24 -23.45
C ILE A 24 22.17 -11.33 -22.29
N ILE A 25 22.32 -12.38 -21.46
CA ILE A 25 21.61 -12.45 -20.17
C ILE A 25 22.24 -11.41 -19.25
N THR A 26 21.81 -10.17 -19.38
CA THR A 26 22.00 -9.14 -18.35
C THR A 26 21.17 -9.57 -17.15
N THR A 27 21.84 -9.96 -16.07
CA THR A 27 21.14 -10.34 -14.84
C THR A 27 20.74 -9.06 -14.11
N PHE A 28 19.48 -8.65 -14.23
CA PHE A 28 18.94 -7.51 -13.48
C PHE A 28 18.84 -7.89 -12.01
N ASN A 29 19.90 -7.69 -11.23
CA ASN A 29 19.83 -7.92 -9.79
C ASN A 29 19.59 -6.60 -9.05
N PHE A 30 18.32 -6.41 -8.69
CA PHE A 30 17.87 -5.32 -7.81
C PHE A 30 17.07 -5.87 -6.62
N ASP A 31 17.15 -7.15 -6.31
CA ASP A 31 16.26 -7.78 -5.32
C ASP A 31 16.44 -7.15 -3.93
N ASP A 32 17.67 -6.82 -3.56
CA ASP A 32 18.00 -6.15 -2.30
C ASP A 32 17.92 -4.61 -2.35
N ALA A 33 17.62 -4.03 -3.53
CA ALA A 33 17.57 -2.58 -3.68
C ALA A 33 16.19 -2.03 -3.30
N THR A 34 16.16 -1.02 -2.44
CA THR A 34 14.93 -0.29 -2.09
C THR A 34 14.48 0.62 -3.23
N LEU A 35 13.18 0.62 -3.54
CA LEU A 35 12.57 1.57 -4.45
C LEU A 35 12.57 2.97 -3.82
N LYS A 36 12.98 3.98 -4.58
CA LYS A 36 12.95 5.38 -4.17
C LYS A 36 12.20 6.21 -5.19
N ALA A 37 11.64 7.33 -4.73
CA ALA A 37 10.98 8.30 -5.60
C ALA A 37 11.55 9.71 -5.40
N CYS A 38 11.45 10.53 -6.44
CA CYS A 38 11.57 11.98 -6.33
C CYS A 38 10.93 12.69 -7.52
N GLY A 39 10.90 14.02 -7.43
CA GLY A 39 10.23 14.89 -8.39
C GLY A 39 8.77 15.12 -8.05
N ASP A 40 8.20 16.15 -8.68
CA ASP A 40 6.85 16.65 -8.43
C ASP A 40 5.93 16.34 -9.62
N ALA A 41 4.69 16.82 -9.53
CA ALA A 41 3.70 16.72 -10.60
C ALA A 41 4.29 17.09 -11.97
N GLY A 42 4.14 16.19 -12.94
CA GLY A 42 4.67 16.29 -14.30
C GLY A 42 6.10 15.74 -14.47
N ASN A 43 6.79 15.36 -13.39
CA ASN A 43 8.15 14.85 -13.48
C ASN A 43 8.51 13.91 -12.31
N HIS A 44 7.77 12.81 -12.17
CA HIS A 44 8.06 11.79 -11.16
C HIS A 44 9.14 10.82 -11.67
N VAL A 45 10.10 10.51 -10.81
CA VAL A 45 11.17 9.56 -11.06
C VAL A 45 11.20 8.52 -9.95
N PHE A 46 10.99 7.27 -10.32
CA PHE A 46 11.09 6.10 -9.46
C PHE A 46 12.36 5.34 -9.81
N TYR A 47 13.16 4.94 -8.85
CA TYR A 47 14.45 4.34 -9.15
C TYR A 47 14.94 3.36 -8.09
N LYS A 48 15.73 2.39 -8.56
CA LYS A 48 16.54 1.48 -7.76
C LYS A 48 18.00 1.66 -8.16
N VAL A 49 18.90 1.55 -7.20
CA VAL A 49 20.35 1.57 -7.43
C VAL A 49 20.93 0.31 -6.84
N ASN A 50 21.75 -0.39 -7.63
CA ASN A 50 22.66 -1.41 -7.15
C ASN A 50 24.05 -0.77 -6.98
N PRO A 51 24.47 -0.43 -5.75
CA PRO A 51 25.73 0.27 -5.52
C PRO A 51 26.96 -0.61 -5.75
N GLU A 52 26.83 -1.94 -5.69
CA GLU A 52 27.95 -2.87 -5.89
C GLU A 52 28.31 -3.01 -7.36
N ALA A 53 27.30 -3.04 -8.23
CA ALA A 53 27.47 -3.15 -9.67
C ALA A 53 27.59 -1.78 -10.40
N PHE A 54 27.35 -0.68 -9.68
CA PHE A 54 27.19 0.66 -10.27
C PHE A 54 26.13 0.67 -11.37
N GLU A 55 24.93 0.20 -11.03
CA GLU A 55 23.80 0.11 -11.96
C GLU A 55 22.53 0.71 -11.36
N SER A 56 21.61 1.10 -12.24
CA SER A 56 20.30 1.60 -11.82
C SER A 56 19.21 1.19 -12.78
N LEU A 57 18.02 1.00 -12.22
CA LEU A 57 16.76 0.96 -12.96
C LEU A 57 15.94 2.17 -12.57
N SER A 58 15.51 2.98 -13.54
CA SER A 58 14.69 4.18 -13.28
C SER A 58 13.50 4.26 -14.21
N LEU A 59 12.32 4.51 -13.66
CA LEU A 59 11.09 4.86 -14.37
C LEU A 59 10.84 6.35 -14.21
N LYS A 60 10.65 7.06 -15.32
CA LYS A 60 10.12 8.42 -15.33
C LYS A 60 8.67 8.39 -15.78
N LEU A 61 7.80 9.05 -15.02
CA LEU A 61 6.40 9.28 -15.36
C LEU A 61 6.13 10.79 -15.43
N ASN A 62 5.57 11.23 -16.55
CA ASN A 62 5.07 12.59 -16.73
C ASN A 62 3.56 12.59 -16.50
N VAL A 63 3.16 12.73 -15.25
CA VAL A 63 1.76 12.74 -14.82
C VAL A 63 1.50 14.02 -14.03
N THR A 64 0.56 14.84 -14.50
CA THR A 64 0.19 16.10 -13.85
C THR A 64 -0.81 15.92 -12.72
N ASP A 65 -1.56 14.83 -12.75
CA ASP A 65 -2.48 14.45 -11.69
C ASP A 65 -1.72 13.85 -10.51
N SER A 66 -2.29 13.92 -9.32
CA SER A 66 -1.71 13.22 -8.18
C SER A 66 -1.72 11.71 -8.41
N LEU A 67 -0.56 11.09 -8.30
CA LEU A 67 -0.37 9.65 -8.46
C LEU A 67 -1.05 8.84 -7.36
N TYR A 68 -1.28 9.45 -6.20
CA TYR A 68 -1.68 8.76 -4.96
C TYR A 68 -3.14 9.04 -4.56
N ASN A 69 -3.93 9.72 -5.40
CA ASN A 69 -5.28 10.17 -5.00
C ASN A 69 -6.38 9.13 -5.20
N VAL A 70 -6.12 8.06 -5.94
CA VAL A 70 -7.14 7.06 -6.27
C VAL A 70 -6.53 5.69 -6.04
N GLU A 71 -7.25 4.86 -5.30
CA GLU A 71 -6.90 3.47 -5.09
C GLU A 71 -7.06 2.64 -6.38
N GLY A 72 -6.25 1.59 -6.49
CA GLY A 72 -6.27 0.65 -7.61
C GLY A 72 -5.11 0.83 -8.57
N THR A 73 -5.21 0.16 -9.72
CA THR A 73 -4.09 0.08 -10.68
C THR A 73 -4.30 1.02 -11.86
N LYS A 74 -3.38 1.96 -12.04
CA LYS A 74 -3.24 2.77 -13.26
C LYS A 74 -2.14 2.20 -14.14
N ILE A 75 -2.38 2.17 -15.45
CA ILE A 75 -1.42 1.66 -16.44
C ILE A 75 -0.87 2.83 -17.26
N TYR A 76 0.46 2.95 -17.28
CA TYR A 76 1.16 3.94 -18.09
C TYR A 76 1.94 3.26 -19.21
N ASN A 77 1.65 3.63 -20.46
CA ASN A 77 2.41 3.15 -21.61
C ASN A 77 3.79 3.79 -21.62
N LEU A 78 4.82 2.99 -21.91
CA LEU A 78 6.20 3.45 -22.07
C LEU A 78 6.46 3.80 -23.54
N ASP A 79 6.73 5.07 -23.81
CA ASP A 79 6.90 5.64 -25.16
C ASP A 79 8.33 6.10 -25.46
N GLY A 80 9.25 5.90 -24.51
CA GLY A 80 10.65 6.31 -24.61
C GLY A 80 10.89 7.82 -24.46
N THR A 81 9.85 8.63 -24.26
CA THR A 81 9.95 10.10 -24.24
C THR A 81 9.25 10.76 -23.05
N ASN A 82 7.93 10.59 -22.90
CA ASN A 82 7.16 11.15 -21.79
C ASN A 82 7.23 10.22 -20.57
N ASN A 83 6.95 8.94 -20.82
CA ASN A 83 7.00 7.88 -19.84
C ASN A 83 8.01 6.85 -20.33
N PHE A 84 9.06 6.62 -19.56
CA PHE A 84 10.12 5.73 -20.01
C PHE A 84 10.87 5.11 -18.84
N VAL A 85 11.41 3.93 -19.11
CA VAL A 85 12.34 3.25 -18.21
C VAL A 85 13.74 3.33 -18.80
N ASN A 86 14.73 3.55 -17.95
CA ASN A 86 16.13 3.31 -18.31
C ASN A 86 16.72 2.26 -17.38
N TYR A 87 17.53 1.40 -17.96
CA TYR A 87 18.55 0.65 -17.24
C TYR A 87 19.92 1.21 -17.63
N ARG A 88 20.73 1.56 -16.62
CA ARG A 88 22.01 2.25 -16.82
C ARG A 88 23.10 1.64 -15.97
N THR A 89 24.30 1.59 -16.53
CA THR A 89 25.55 1.32 -15.79
C THR A 89 26.41 2.57 -15.77
N TYR A 90 27.30 2.67 -14.77
CA TYR A 90 28.07 3.88 -14.49
C TYR A 90 29.55 3.59 -14.25
N ASN A 91 30.39 4.59 -14.50
CA ASN A 91 31.83 4.50 -14.23
C ASN A 91 32.24 4.71 -12.76
N GLY A 92 31.28 4.68 -11.82
CA GLY A 92 31.51 4.89 -10.40
C GLY A 92 30.22 4.94 -9.59
N ALA A 93 30.37 5.10 -8.28
CA ALA A 93 29.25 5.09 -7.33
C ALA A 93 28.23 6.22 -7.60
N ILE A 94 26.96 5.86 -7.52
CA ILE A 94 25.83 6.79 -7.68
C ILE A 94 25.54 7.45 -6.33
N GLY A 95 25.66 8.78 -6.27
CA GLY A 95 25.33 9.52 -5.05
C GLY A 95 23.83 9.58 -4.76
N ASN A 96 23.47 9.82 -3.50
CA ASN A 96 22.07 9.82 -3.03
C ASN A 96 21.13 10.75 -3.81
N ASN A 97 21.64 11.87 -4.34
CA ASN A 97 20.83 12.88 -5.04
C ASN A 97 20.94 12.78 -6.56
N TYR A 98 21.51 11.71 -7.12
CA TYR A 98 21.74 11.62 -8.56
C TYR A 98 20.45 11.78 -9.38
N PHE A 99 19.37 11.13 -8.95
CA PHE A 99 18.07 11.19 -9.61
C PHE A 99 17.22 12.40 -9.18
N CYS A 100 17.53 12.99 -8.02
CA CYS A 100 16.65 13.94 -7.34
C CYS A 100 17.20 15.37 -7.33
N SER A 101 18.30 15.61 -8.05
CA SER A 101 18.86 16.95 -8.22
C SER A 101 18.08 17.72 -9.28
N SER A 102 17.75 18.98 -9.01
CA SER A 102 17.16 19.90 -9.99
C SER A 102 18.07 20.13 -11.20
N VAL A 103 19.38 19.98 -11.01
CA VAL A 103 20.37 19.96 -12.08
C VAL A 103 20.99 18.56 -12.14
N PRO A 104 20.78 17.80 -13.24
CA PRO A 104 21.33 16.46 -13.38
C PRO A 104 22.85 16.45 -13.17
N PRO A 105 23.40 15.63 -12.26
CA PRO A 105 24.83 15.59 -12.03
C PRO A 105 25.60 15.09 -13.26
N THR A 106 26.81 15.60 -13.45
CA THR A 106 27.71 15.17 -14.54
C THR A 106 28.59 13.97 -14.16
N ALA A 107 28.51 13.51 -12.90
CA ALA A 107 29.25 12.37 -12.37
C ALA A 107 28.36 11.55 -11.40
N PRO A 108 28.47 10.22 -11.37
CA PRO A 108 29.26 9.39 -12.29
C PRO A 108 28.73 9.46 -13.74
N LYS A 109 29.57 9.11 -14.71
CA LYS A 109 29.19 9.08 -16.12
C LYS A 109 28.47 7.77 -16.43
N VAL A 110 27.40 7.88 -17.20
CA VAL A 110 26.70 6.72 -17.77
C VAL A 110 27.61 6.04 -18.79
N THR A 111 27.84 4.74 -18.62
CA THR A 111 28.65 3.91 -19.53
C THR A 111 27.78 3.11 -20.49
N VAL A 112 26.63 2.64 -20.03
CA VAL A 112 25.62 1.95 -20.84
C VAL A 112 24.25 2.52 -20.51
N ASN A 113 23.40 2.66 -21.53
CA ASN A 113 22.02 3.14 -21.37
C ASN A 113 21.09 2.34 -22.29
N TYR A 114 20.30 1.46 -21.69
CA TYR A 114 19.14 0.90 -22.36
C TYR A 114 17.92 1.75 -22.05
N LEU A 115 17.23 2.19 -23.10
CA LEU A 115 15.98 2.94 -23.01
C LEU A 115 14.83 2.02 -23.41
N ALA A 116 13.72 2.06 -22.66
CA ALA A 116 12.54 1.31 -23.02
C ALA A 116 11.94 1.81 -24.34
N ALA A 117 11.89 0.94 -25.35
CA ALA A 117 11.21 1.16 -26.61
C ALA A 117 9.71 0.82 -26.53
N SER A 118 9.33 -0.08 -25.62
CA SER A 118 7.94 -0.44 -25.34
C SER A 118 7.77 -1.06 -23.96
N GLY A 119 6.51 -1.30 -23.59
CA GLY A 119 6.10 -1.89 -22.33
C GLY A 119 5.09 -1.01 -21.60
N THR A 120 4.67 -1.44 -20.42
CA THR A 120 3.78 -0.68 -19.55
C THR A 120 4.32 -0.65 -18.12
N ALA A 121 4.02 0.42 -17.39
CA ALA A 121 4.16 0.50 -15.94
C ALA A 121 2.78 0.42 -15.30
N GLU A 122 2.54 -0.65 -14.57
CA GLU A 122 1.40 -0.82 -13.68
C GLU A 122 1.74 -0.16 -12.35
N PHE A 123 0.94 0.83 -11.98
CA PHE A 123 1.08 1.63 -10.77
C PHE A 123 -0.14 1.36 -9.89
N THR A 124 0.04 0.52 -8.88
CA THR A 124 -1.01 0.08 -7.98
C THR A 124 -0.91 0.86 -6.68
N THR A 125 -1.89 1.71 -6.42
CA THR A 125 -2.03 2.42 -5.15
C THR A 125 -2.97 1.62 -4.25
N VAL A 126 -2.58 1.43 -2.99
CA VAL A 126 -3.37 0.76 -1.95
C VAL A 126 -3.57 1.73 -0.80
N PHE A 127 -4.79 1.82 -0.28
CA PHE A 127 -5.09 2.58 0.93
C PHE A 127 -5.26 1.58 2.08
N ASN A 128 -4.58 1.83 3.19
CA ASN A 128 -4.82 1.13 4.44
C ASN A 128 -5.47 2.11 5.40
N TYR A 129 -6.55 1.68 6.04
CA TYR A 129 -7.29 2.42 7.06
C TYR A 129 -6.93 1.82 8.43
N ASP A 130 -6.99 2.63 9.47
CA ASP A 130 -6.59 2.27 10.85
C ASP A 130 -7.07 3.38 11.81
N ASP A 131 -8.09 3.10 12.61
CA ASP A 131 -8.61 3.93 13.70
C ASP A 131 -7.82 3.79 15.01
N ASN A 132 -6.93 2.79 15.08
CA ASN A 132 -6.17 2.42 16.27
C ASN A 132 -7.06 2.05 17.48
N ASP A 133 -8.22 1.45 17.22
CA ASP A 133 -9.11 0.92 18.26
C ASP A 133 -8.54 -0.34 18.95
N GLY A 134 -7.57 -1.02 18.32
CA GLY A 134 -6.92 -2.21 18.86
C GLY A 134 -7.43 -3.52 18.30
N VAL A 135 -8.48 -3.52 17.47
CA VAL A 135 -8.80 -4.65 16.61
C VAL A 135 -7.68 -4.80 15.58
N PRO A 136 -7.13 -6.01 15.35
CA PRO A 136 -6.13 -6.18 14.31
C PRO A 136 -6.75 -5.96 12.91
N ALA A 137 -6.08 -5.22 12.05
CA ALA A 137 -6.55 -4.95 10.67
C ALA A 137 -6.87 -6.19 9.80
N ASP A 138 -6.36 -7.39 10.14
CA ASP A 138 -6.75 -8.66 9.46
C ASP A 138 -8.01 -9.31 10.05
N LYS A 139 -8.57 -8.71 11.10
CA LYS A 139 -9.76 -9.10 11.85
C LYS A 139 -10.88 -8.09 11.74
N GLU A 140 -10.56 -6.83 11.46
CA GLU A 140 -11.51 -5.85 10.96
C GLU A 140 -12.18 -6.32 9.66
N PHE A 141 -13.41 -5.88 9.44
CA PHE A 141 -14.19 -6.26 8.27
C PHE A 141 -14.89 -5.05 7.65
N GLU A 142 -15.24 -5.14 6.36
CA GLU A 142 -15.95 -4.07 5.64
C GLU A 142 -17.44 -3.98 6.04
N GLY A 143 -17.77 -4.34 7.28
CA GLY A 143 -19.09 -4.24 7.89
C GLY A 143 -19.53 -2.81 8.11
N ASP A 144 -20.59 -2.67 8.89
CA ASP A 144 -21.19 -1.42 9.36
C ASP A 144 -22.18 -1.87 10.43
N THR A 145 -21.65 -2.22 11.61
CA THR A 145 -22.38 -2.95 12.65
C THR A 145 -23.55 -2.12 13.19
N ASP A 146 -23.35 -0.81 13.35
CA ASP A 146 -24.38 0.11 13.84
C ASP A 146 -25.21 0.78 12.72
N GLY A 147 -24.72 0.78 11.47
CA GLY A 147 -25.42 1.32 10.31
C GLY A 147 -25.26 2.83 10.12
N ASP A 148 -24.27 3.47 10.74
CA ASP A 148 -24.04 4.92 10.68
C ASP A 148 -23.37 5.39 9.37
N GLY A 149 -22.88 4.42 8.58
CA GLY A 149 -22.23 4.64 7.28
C GLY A 149 -20.70 4.73 7.32
N ILE A 150 -20.09 4.49 8.48
CA ILE A 150 -18.67 4.22 8.67
C ILE A 150 -18.51 2.70 8.80
N PRO A 151 -17.70 2.07 7.94
CA PRO A 151 -17.36 0.67 8.11
C PRO A 151 -16.48 0.44 9.34
N ASP A 152 -16.72 -0.67 10.05
CA ASP A 152 -15.94 -1.25 11.17
C ASP A 152 -14.42 -1.47 10.85
N LEU A 153 -13.99 -1.17 9.62
CA LEU A 153 -12.57 -1.11 9.21
C LEU A 153 -11.89 0.20 9.64
N TYR A 154 -12.67 1.21 10.00
CA TYR A 154 -12.18 2.50 10.45
C TYR A 154 -13.21 3.21 11.33
N ASP A 155 -13.99 2.42 12.06
CA ASP A 155 -14.91 2.90 13.06
C ASP A 155 -14.31 2.67 14.46
N ALA A 156 -14.31 3.71 15.28
CA ALA A 156 -13.71 3.62 16.61
C ALA A 156 -14.73 3.18 17.69
N ASP A 157 -15.99 2.96 17.29
CA ASP A 157 -17.18 2.62 18.08
C ASP A 157 -18.10 1.78 17.19
N ASP A 158 -17.72 0.51 16.97
CA ASP A 158 -18.27 -0.36 15.92
C ASP A 158 -19.80 -0.54 16.00
N ASP A 159 -20.36 -0.55 17.21
CA ASP A 159 -21.77 -0.75 17.50
C ASP A 159 -22.53 0.55 17.85
N GLY A 160 -21.81 1.67 17.88
CA GLY A 160 -22.34 3.03 17.91
C GLY A 160 -23.00 3.38 19.24
N ASP A 161 -22.49 2.83 20.33
CA ASP A 161 -23.08 2.91 21.66
C ASP A 161 -22.43 4.01 22.53
N ASN A 162 -21.47 4.76 21.95
CA ASN A 162 -20.63 5.80 22.56
C ASN A 162 -19.58 5.29 23.56
N VAL A 163 -19.36 3.98 23.65
CA VAL A 163 -18.20 3.36 24.27
C VAL A 163 -17.21 3.01 23.15
N PRO A 164 -15.98 3.52 23.17
CA PRO A 164 -15.02 3.17 22.13
C PRO A 164 -14.66 1.69 22.16
N THR A 165 -14.70 1.02 21.00
CA THR A 165 -14.33 -0.40 20.78
C THR A 165 -13.09 -0.80 21.59
N ALA A 166 -12.07 0.07 21.59
CA ALA A 166 -10.81 -0.12 22.30
C ALA A 166 -10.91 -0.41 23.80
N LEU A 167 -12.02 -0.05 24.44
CA LEU A 167 -12.27 -0.22 25.86
C LEU A 167 -13.11 -1.46 26.19
N GLU A 168 -13.63 -2.13 25.17
CA GLU A 168 -14.52 -3.30 25.26
C GLU A 168 -13.85 -4.60 24.79
N LEU A 169 -12.65 -4.49 24.22
CA LEU A 169 -11.78 -5.63 23.93
C LEU A 169 -11.25 -6.30 25.22
N ASP A 170 -10.39 -7.32 25.08
CA ASP A 170 -9.68 -7.97 26.20
C ASP A 170 -8.58 -7.06 26.80
N ILE A 171 -8.97 -5.92 27.37
CA ILE A 171 -8.06 -4.90 27.92
C ILE A 171 -7.34 -5.38 29.19
N GLN A 172 -7.89 -6.38 29.89
CA GLN A 172 -7.28 -6.94 31.10
C GLN A 172 -6.26 -8.03 30.77
N ASN A 173 -6.38 -8.70 29.61
CA ASN A 173 -5.49 -9.75 29.13
C ASN A 173 -5.21 -10.78 30.24
N ASN A 174 -6.31 -11.30 30.82
CA ASN A 174 -6.25 -12.13 32.02
C ASN A 174 -5.54 -13.48 31.78
N ASP A 175 -5.49 -13.95 30.53
CA ASP A 175 -4.79 -15.17 30.12
C ASP A 175 -3.35 -14.92 29.61
N GLY A 176 -2.98 -13.67 29.33
CA GLY A 176 -1.63 -13.24 28.99
C GLY A 176 -1.19 -13.59 27.57
N ASP A 177 -2.13 -13.73 26.62
CA ASP A 177 -1.83 -14.07 25.22
C ASP A 177 -1.61 -12.84 24.32
N ASP A 178 -1.86 -11.63 24.84
CA ASP A 178 -1.77 -10.35 24.14
C ASP A 178 -2.67 -10.28 22.89
N ASN A 179 -3.74 -11.07 22.84
CA ASN A 179 -4.73 -11.07 21.76
C ASN A 179 -6.04 -10.41 22.23
N PRO A 180 -6.40 -9.23 21.70
CA PRO A 180 -7.59 -8.49 22.13
C PRO A 180 -8.92 -9.24 21.86
N LEU A 181 -8.89 -10.28 21.03
CA LEU A 181 -10.08 -11.02 20.57
C LEU A 181 -10.23 -12.42 21.19
N THR A 182 -9.32 -12.87 22.09
CA THR A 182 -9.45 -14.21 22.69
C THR A 182 -10.56 -14.25 23.74
N ASN A 183 -10.68 -13.20 24.57
CA ASN A 183 -11.76 -13.03 25.55
C ASN A 183 -12.19 -11.55 25.64
N PRO A 184 -12.81 -10.99 24.58
CA PRO A 184 -13.37 -9.63 24.67
C PRO A 184 -14.45 -9.57 25.78
N LEU A 185 -14.82 -8.36 26.21
CA LEU A 185 -15.91 -8.20 27.15
C LEU A 185 -17.23 -8.67 26.51
N ASP A 186 -18.10 -9.24 27.33
CA ASP A 186 -19.41 -9.82 27.02
C ASP A 186 -20.17 -9.77 28.35
N THR A 187 -20.77 -8.61 28.63
CA THR A 187 -21.21 -8.22 29.96
C THR A 187 -22.47 -8.96 30.41
N ASP A 188 -23.35 -9.33 29.48
CA ASP A 188 -24.57 -10.08 29.75
C ASP A 188 -24.46 -11.61 29.49
N ASP A 189 -23.30 -12.08 29.02
CA ASP A 189 -23.00 -13.47 28.66
C ASP A 189 -23.91 -14.03 27.52
N ASP A 190 -24.39 -13.20 26.59
CA ASP A 190 -25.22 -13.64 25.46
C ASP A 190 -24.43 -14.22 24.28
N GLY A 191 -23.12 -13.95 24.25
CA GLY A 191 -22.17 -14.41 23.25
C GLY A 191 -21.89 -13.43 22.11
N ILE A 192 -22.45 -12.23 22.15
CA ILE A 192 -22.04 -11.07 21.37
C ILE A 192 -21.09 -10.24 22.25
N PRO A 193 -19.86 -9.93 21.80
CA PRO A 193 -18.97 -9.07 22.56
C PRO A 193 -19.51 -7.63 22.66
N ASP A 194 -19.25 -6.95 23.79
CA ASP A 194 -19.69 -5.57 24.08
C ASP A 194 -19.40 -4.61 22.90
N TYR A 195 -18.19 -4.64 22.33
CA TYR A 195 -17.84 -3.79 21.17
C TYR A 195 -18.63 -4.05 19.86
N LEU A 196 -19.53 -5.05 19.85
CA LEU A 196 -20.44 -5.38 18.76
C LEU A 196 -21.91 -5.47 19.25
N ASP A 197 -22.19 -5.08 20.49
CA ASP A 197 -23.49 -5.17 21.14
C ASP A 197 -23.93 -3.84 21.76
N PRO A 198 -24.87 -3.12 21.14
CA PRO A 198 -25.25 -1.80 21.61
C PRO A 198 -26.06 -1.79 22.93
N ASP A 199 -26.27 -2.94 23.59
CA ASP A 199 -26.98 -3.13 24.87
C ASP A 199 -26.18 -4.06 25.80
N ASP A 200 -24.94 -3.67 26.15
CA ASP A 200 -23.93 -4.42 26.91
C ASP A 200 -24.45 -5.30 28.07
N ASP A 201 -25.38 -4.78 28.87
CA ASP A 201 -25.88 -5.49 30.05
C ASP A 201 -27.21 -6.23 29.84
N GLY A 202 -27.77 -6.15 28.63
CA GLY A 202 -28.96 -6.86 28.20
C GLY A 202 -30.24 -6.40 28.92
N ASP A 203 -30.28 -5.19 29.49
CA ASP A 203 -31.44 -4.68 30.22
C ASP A 203 -32.53 -4.04 29.34
N SER A 204 -32.31 -4.04 28.02
CA SER A 204 -33.15 -3.45 26.98
C SER A 204 -33.10 -1.92 26.90
N VAL A 205 -32.05 -1.30 27.45
CA VAL A 205 -31.72 0.11 27.27
C VAL A 205 -30.31 0.21 26.69
N ILE A 206 -30.26 0.39 25.37
CA ILE A 206 -29.01 0.62 24.62
C ILE A 206 -28.04 1.52 25.39
N THR A 207 -26.78 1.12 25.50
CA THR A 207 -25.70 1.75 26.29
C THR A 207 -25.64 3.27 26.11
N ARG A 208 -25.70 3.80 24.87
CA ARG A 208 -25.71 5.26 24.65
C ARG A 208 -26.82 6.00 25.37
N HIS A 209 -27.94 5.33 25.65
CA HIS A 209 -29.07 5.90 26.37
C HIS A 209 -28.95 5.80 27.89
N GLU A 210 -27.86 5.25 28.41
CA GLU A 210 -27.60 5.17 29.84
C GLU A 210 -26.67 6.30 30.33
N ASP A 211 -26.30 7.19 29.42
CA ASP A 211 -25.67 8.48 29.71
C ASP A 211 -26.70 9.46 30.32
N LYS A 212 -26.70 9.49 31.65
CA LYS A 212 -27.60 10.28 32.48
C LYS A 212 -27.37 11.77 32.34
N ASN A 213 -26.13 12.16 32.04
CA ASN A 213 -25.71 13.54 32.04
C ASN A 213 -25.63 14.13 30.61
N MET A 214 -25.76 13.27 29.60
CA MET A 214 -25.76 13.54 28.16
C MET A 214 -24.46 14.20 27.70
N ASP A 215 -23.32 13.73 28.21
CA ASP A 215 -21.97 14.17 27.79
C ASP A 215 -21.28 13.26 26.77
N LEU A 216 -22.01 12.27 26.23
CA LEU A 216 -21.56 11.26 25.27
C LEU A 216 -20.52 10.31 25.87
N ASP A 217 -20.65 10.01 27.16
CA ASP A 217 -19.73 9.15 27.90
C ASP A 217 -20.47 8.31 28.97
N PRO A 218 -21.19 7.24 28.57
CA PRO A 218 -21.94 6.40 29.51
C PRO A 218 -21.04 5.74 30.57
N ARG A 219 -19.75 5.59 30.29
CA ARG A 219 -18.77 4.98 31.20
C ARG A 219 -18.58 5.72 32.53
N ASN A 220 -18.96 7.00 32.58
CA ASN A 220 -18.75 7.85 33.75
C ASN A 220 -20.01 7.99 34.64
N ASP A 221 -21.14 7.42 34.23
CA ASP A 221 -22.39 7.46 34.96
C ASP A 221 -22.55 6.23 35.86
N VAL A 222 -22.69 6.49 37.17
CA VAL A 222 -22.68 5.45 38.21
C VAL A 222 -23.78 5.73 39.24
N THR A 223 -24.75 4.84 39.34
CA THR A 223 -25.82 4.88 40.34
C THR A 223 -25.47 4.06 41.59
N ASP A 224 -24.88 2.87 41.43
CA ASP A 224 -24.32 2.07 42.53
C ASP A 224 -22.80 1.91 42.40
N PRO A 225 -21.99 2.65 43.18
CA PRO A 225 -20.53 2.56 43.13
C PRO A 225 -19.94 1.18 43.45
N SER A 226 -20.73 0.23 43.95
CA SER A 226 -20.29 -1.15 44.19
C SER A 226 -20.44 -2.07 42.99
N VAL A 227 -21.23 -1.67 41.98
CA VAL A 227 -21.41 -2.43 40.73
C VAL A 227 -20.50 -1.88 39.64
N GLY A 228 -20.53 -0.56 39.39
CA GLY A 228 -19.75 0.05 38.32
C GLY A 228 -20.56 1.10 37.57
N ALA A 229 -20.19 1.31 36.30
CA ALA A 229 -20.95 2.15 35.39
C ALA A 229 -22.36 1.56 35.17
N ASP A 230 -23.32 2.44 34.90
CA ASP A 230 -24.73 2.05 34.79
C ASP A 230 -24.97 1.14 33.57
N TYR A 231 -24.27 1.36 32.46
CA TYR A 231 -24.37 0.54 31.23
C TYR A 231 -23.85 -0.90 31.34
N LEU A 232 -23.19 -1.24 32.45
CA LEU A 232 -22.72 -2.59 32.75
C LEU A 232 -23.52 -3.22 33.90
N ASN A 233 -24.71 -2.71 34.19
CA ASN A 233 -25.47 -3.00 35.40
C ASN A 233 -26.96 -3.19 35.12
N PRO A 234 -27.41 -4.44 34.92
CA PRO A 234 -28.76 -4.75 34.43
C PRO A 234 -29.89 -4.46 35.44
N ALA A 235 -29.54 -3.88 36.59
CA ALA A 235 -30.50 -3.36 37.55
C ALA A 235 -30.86 -1.87 37.29
N VAL A 236 -30.23 -1.20 36.32
CA VAL A 236 -30.31 0.27 36.10
C VAL A 236 -30.79 0.65 34.69
N ALA A 237 -31.94 0.12 34.26
CA ALA A 237 -32.61 0.47 33.00
C ALA A 237 -33.20 1.90 32.87
N ASN A 238 -32.44 2.95 33.20
CA ASN A 238 -32.88 4.34 33.09
C ASN A 238 -32.47 4.95 31.75
N ALA A 239 -33.41 5.03 30.80
CA ALA A 239 -33.14 5.61 29.48
C ALA A 239 -33.16 7.16 29.42
N TYR A 240 -32.14 7.72 28.80
CA TYR A 240 -31.93 9.13 28.45
C TYR A 240 -31.68 9.24 26.93
N PRO A 241 -32.47 10.03 26.18
CA PRO A 241 -32.37 10.04 24.72
C PRO A 241 -31.11 10.79 24.23
N VAL A 242 -30.05 10.04 23.98
CA VAL A 242 -28.82 10.49 23.31
C VAL A 242 -28.92 10.13 21.82
N ASN A 243 -28.97 11.14 20.96
CA ASN A 243 -29.09 10.99 19.50
C ASN A 243 -27.88 11.65 18.81
N GLU A 244 -26.71 11.44 19.38
CA GLU A 244 -25.42 11.96 18.92
C GLU A 244 -24.39 10.84 19.12
N TYR A 245 -23.54 10.66 18.10
CA TYR A 245 -22.41 9.74 18.12
C TYR A 245 -21.14 10.49 18.52
N ILE A 246 -20.15 9.78 19.08
CA ILE A 246 -18.82 10.33 19.31
C ILE A 246 -18.08 10.57 17.98
N PRO A 247 -17.02 11.40 17.96
CA PRO A 247 -16.16 11.54 16.78
C PRO A 247 -15.23 10.34 16.60
N HIS A 248 -15.21 9.73 15.41
CA HIS A 248 -14.29 8.67 15.01
C HIS A 248 -13.05 9.27 14.34
N GLU A 249 -11.86 8.87 14.80
CA GLU A 249 -10.58 9.26 14.23
C GLU A 249 -9.90 8.07 13.56
N TYR A 250 -9.48 8.23 12.31
CA TYR A 250 -8.75 7.18 11.61
C TYR A 250 -7.68 7.72 10.68
N THR A 251 -6.69 6.87 10.39
CA THR A 251 -5.55 7.18 9.54
C THR A 251 -5.65 6.44 8.22
N ILE A 252 -5.52 7.19 7.11
CA ILE A 252 -5.36 6.62 5.77
C ILE A 252 -3.87 6.63 5.42
N THR A 253 -3.27 5.45 5.34
CA THR A 253 -1.89 5.25 4.89
C THR A 253 -1.86 4.74 3.46
N LYS A 254 -1.23 5.49 2.56
CA LYS A 254 -1.16 5.14 1.14
C LYS A 254 0.19 4.53 0.80
N SER A 255 0.16 3.41 0.08
CA SER A 255 1.34 2.73 -0.46
C SER A 255 1.20 2.51 -1.96
N VAL A 256 2.34 2.43 -2.66
CA VAL A 256 2.36 2.25 -4.12
C VAL A 256 3.28 1.13 -4.54
N LYS A 257 2.75 0.15 -5.25
CA LYS A 257 3.51 -0.89 -5.93
C LYS A 257 3.67 -0.56 -7.41
N ILE A 258 4.89 -0.71 -7.92
CA ILE A 258 5.21 -0.49 -9.34
C ILE A 258 5.70 -1.79 -9.97
N VAL A 259 5.02 -2.21 -11.05
CA VAL A 259 5.36 -3.39 -11.84
C VAL A 259 5.47 -3.00 -13.31
N LEU A 260 6.56 -3.37 -13.96
CA LEU A 260 6.74 -3.18 -15.39
C LEU A 260 6.33 -4.47 -16.13
N LYS A 261 5.61 -4.34 -17.24
CA LYS A 261 5.14 -5.47 -18.05
C LYS A 261 5.59 -5.32 -19.50
N ASN A 262 5.93 -6.45 -20.13
CA ASN A 262 6.30 -6.56 -21.53
C ASN A 262 7.35 -5.50 -21.95
N LEU A 263 8.33 -5.29 -21.09
CA LEU A 263 9.34 -4.25 -21.24
C LEU A 263 10.35 -4.66 -22.32
N VAL A 264 10.58 -3.78 -23.29
CA VAL A 264 11.64 -3.95 -24.30
C VAL A 264 12.63 -2.81 -24.16
N LEU A 265 13.84 -3.13 -23.73
CA LEU A 265 14.95 -2.22 -23.46
C LEU A 265 15.96 -2.28 -24.62
N VAL A 266 16.33 -1.13 -25.19
CA VAL A 266 17.18 -1.06 -26.38
C VAL A 266 18.40 -0.17 -26.14
N SER A 267 19.57 -0.62 -26.57
CA SER A 267 20.82 0.15 -26.59
C SER A 267 21.58 -0.12 -27.90
N GLY A 268 21.42 0.76 -28.89
CA GLY A 268 22.00 0.55 -30.22
C GLY A 268 21.30 -0.60 -30.94
N GLU A 269 22.02 -1.67 -31.24
CA GLU A 269 21.49 -2.89 -31.88
C GLU A 269 21.11 -3.97 -30.85
N GLU A 270 21.43 -3.78 -29.58
CA GLU A 270 21.11 -4.73 -28.52
C GLU A 270 19.71 -4.50 -27.95
N GLU A 271 18.97 -5.59 -27.74
CA GLU A 271 17.62 -5.61 -27.20
C GLU A 271 17.51 -6.59 -26.04
N ILE A 272 16.80 -6.19 -24.99
CA ILE A 272 16.46 -7.01 -23.83
C ILE A 272 14.94 -6.97 -23.66
N THR A 273 14.29 -8.13 -23.64
CA THR A 273 12.85 -8.25 -23.39
C THR A 273 12.58 -8.86 -22.02
N ILE A 274 11.68 -8.26 -21.25
CA ILE A 274 11.30 -8.70 -19.90
C ILE A 274 9.77 -8.72 -19.78
N GLU A 275 9.19 -9.89 -19.54
CA GLU A 275 7.73 -10.04 -19.42
C GLU A 275 7.15 -9.33 -18.20
N THR A 276 7.79 -9.50 -17.03
CA THR A 276 7.38 -8.84 -15.78
C THR A 276 8.62 -8.48 -14.96
N LEU A 277 8.67 -7.24 -14.49
CA LEU A 277 9.73 -6.75 -13.60
C LEU A 277 9.11 -5.89 -12.49
N THR A 278 9.18 -6.37 -11.25
CA THR A 278 8.72 -5.63 -10.08
C THR A 278 9.77 -4.59 -9.66
N MET A 279 9.42 -3.31 -9.71
CA MET A 279 10.31 -2.26 -9.19
C MET A 279 10.27 -2.20 -7.65
N GLY A 280 9.15 -2.56 -7.04
CA GLY A 280 8.98 -2.65 -5.59
C GLY A 280 7.76 -1.86 -5.11
N THR A 281 7.68 -1.66 -3.79
CA THR A 281 6.64 -0.86 -3.14
C THR A 281 7.28 0.36 -2.48
N LEU A 282 6.66 1.51 -2.62
CA LEU A 282 6.88 2.69 -1.79
C LEU A 282 5.81 2.68 -0.70
N GLU A 283 6.25 2.43 0.53
CA GLU A 283 5.37 2.46 1.68
C GLU A 283 5.17 3.91 2.16
N ASN A 284 3.98 4.18 2.70
CA ASN A 284 3.67 5.40 3.44
C ASN A 284 3.98 6.68 2.62
N VAL A 285 3.62 6.68 1.33
CA VAL A 285 3.85 7.84 0.44
C VAL A 285 3.03 9.05 0.85
N GLU A 286 1.91 8.82 1.54
CA GLU A 286 1.05 9.83 2.13
C GLU A 286 0.33 9.21 3.35
N ILE A 287 0.23 9.96 4.44
CA ILE A 287 -0.50 9.61 5.65
C ILE A 287 -1.48 10.74 5.92
N ILE A 288 -2.77 10.42 6.06
CA ILE A 288 -3.85 11.40 6.25
C ILE A 288 -4.61 11.02 7.52
N LEU A 289 -4.66 11.94 8.49
CA LEU A 289 -5.57 11.81 9.63
C LEU A 289 -6.95 12.35 9.25
N LYS A 290 -7.99 11.61 9.59
CA LYS A 290 -9.39 11.95 9.41
C LYS A 290 -10.09 11.92 10.76
N THR A 291 -11.04 12.84 10.91
CA THR A 291 -12.02 12.83 11.99
C THR A 291 -13.38 12.96 11.31
N ILE A 292 -14.30 12.06 11.62
CA ILE A 292 -15.68 12.05 11.15
C ILE A 292 -16.59 11.90 12.36
N THR A 293 -17.77 12.52 12.31
CA THR A 293 -18.83 12.25 13.29
C THR A 293 -20.04 11.86 12.46
N PRO A 294 -20.62 10.68 12.68
CA PRO A 294 -21.79 10.21 11.95
C PRO A 294 -23.02 11.11 12.13
N GLU A 295 -23.95 11.06 11.17
CA GLU A 295 -25.24 11.74 11.29
C GLU A 295 -26.31 10.76 11.79
N PHE A 296 -27.12 11.19 12.76
CA PHE A 296 -28.27 10.45 13.30
C PHE A 296 -29.56 10.66 12.49
#